data_AF-A0A6L9ZDQ2-F1
#
_entry.id   AF-A0A6L9ZDQ2-F1
#
_cell.length_a   1.000
_cell.length_b   1.000
_cell.length_c   1.000
_cell.angle_alpha   90.00
_cell.angle_beta   90.00
_cell.angle_gamma   90.00
#
_symmetry.space_group_name_H-M   'P 1'
#
loop_
_entity.id
_entity.type
_entity.pdbx_description
1 polymer ?
#
loop_
_entity_poly.entity_id
_entity_poly.type
_entity_poly.pdbx_seq_one_letter_code
_entity_poly.pdbx_strand_id
1 'polypeptide(L)'
;GQTEYTFTDIGALFTAKAQEKFKDYKFLSYKTLDIEVDPKTQGFEANQYDVIIAANVLHATTDMKQTLSHVRELLADGGMLVLYEGTAKTRWADLVFGLLEGWWKFSDYELRPDYPLLRR
;
A
#
# COMPACT_ATOMS: atom_id res chain seq x y z
N GLY A 1 -18.62 -7.68 -16.00
CA GLY A 1 -17.23 -8.15 -16.20
C GLY A 1 -16.93 -9.18 -15.13
N GLN A 2 -15.93 -10.04 -15.33
CA GLN A 2 -15.53 -11.05 -14.33
C GLN A 2 -14.58 -10.49 -13.26
N THR A 3 -14.32 -9.18 -13.27
CA THR A 3 -13.34 -8.51 -12.41
C THR A 3 -13.96 -7.28 -11.77
N GLU A 4 -13.65 -7.08 -10.50
CA GLU A 4 -13.81 -5.82 -9.76
C GLU A 4 -12.42 -5.35 -9.32
N TYR A 5 -12.14 -4.05 -9.40
CA TYR A 5 -10.85 -3.49 -9.02
C TYR A 5 -11.02 -2.23 -8.18
N THR A 6 -10.64 -2.28 -6.90
CA THR A 6 -10.65 -1.11 -6.02
C THR A 6 -9.30 -0.41 -6.09
N PHE A 7 -9.24 0.74 -6.76
CA PHE A 7 -8.05 1.60 -6.74
C PHE A 7 -8.04 2.42 -5.45
N THR A 8 -6.95 2.30 -4.68
CA THR A 8 -6.79 3.01 -3.42
C THR A 8 -5.50 3.81 -3.34
N ASP A 9 -5.55 4.89 -2.58
CA ASP A 9 -4.42 5.72 -2.16
C ASP A 9 -4.80 6.42 -0.85
N ILE A 10 -3.84 6.77 0.00
CA ILE A 10 -4.10 7.57 1.21
C ILE A 10 -4.52 9.00 0.84
N GLY A 11 -4.00 9.55 -0.25
CA GLY A 11 -4.31 10.87 -0.76
C GLY A 11 -5.47 10.85 -1.76
N ALA A 12 -6.59 11.49 -1.40
CA ALA A 12 -7.76 11.63 -2.28
C ALA A 12 -7.44 12.31 -3.63
N LEU A 13 -6.37 13.11 -3.71
CA LEU A 13 -5.90 13.70 -4.97
C LEU A 13 -5.49 12.62 -5.99
N PHE A 14 -4.85 11.52 -5.53
CA PHE A 14 -4.38 10.46 -6.41
C PHE A 14 -5.54 9.58 -6.90
N THR A 15 -6.51 9.28 -6.04
CA THR A 15 -7.72 8.54 -6.46
C THR A 15 -8.55 9.35 -7.46
N ALA A 16 -8.70 10.66 -7.27
CA ALA A 16 -9.39 11.53 -8.23
C ALA A 16 -8.68 11.58 -9.60
N LYS A 17 -7.35 11.74 -9.60
CA LYS A 17 -6.54 11.70 -10.84
C LYS A 17 -6.61 10.33 -11.52
N ALA A 18 -6.59 9.24 -10.74
CA ALA A 18 -6.74 7.89 -11.28
C ALA A 18 -8.12 7.70 -11.92
N GLN A 19 -9.18 8.21 -11.31
CA GLN A 19 -10.54 8.15 -11.85
C GLN A 19 -10.67 8.87 -13.19
N GLU A 20 -10.06 10.05 -13.34
CA GLU A 20 -10.01 10.76 -14.61
C GLU A 20 -9.23 9.96 -15.67
N LYS A 21 -8.04 9.47 -15.31
CA LYS A 21 -7.14 8.73 -16.19
C LYS A 21 -7.75 7.40 -16.66
N PHE A 22 -8.49 6.72 -15.81
CA PHE A 22 -9.02 5.38 -16.04
C PHE A 22 -10.55 5.36 -16.23
N LYS A 23 -11.15 6.49 -16.61
CA LYS A 23 -12.60 6.68 -16.81
C LYS A 23 -13.27 5.67 -17.75
N ASP A 24 -12.52 5.09 -18.68
CA ASP A 24 -12.99 4.12 -19.66
C ASP A 24 -13.12 2.70 -19.07
N TYR A 25 -12.49 2.43 -17.92
CA TYR A 25 -12.53 1.13 -17.24
C TYR A 25 -13.64 1.10 -16.20
N LYS A 26 -14.82 0.60 -16.60
CA LYS A 26 -16.04 0.59 -15.76
C LYS A 26 -16.01 -0.39 -14.58
N PHE A 27 -15.01 -1.26 -14.50
CA PHE A 27 -14.83 -2.20 -13.39
C PHE A 27 -13.99 -1.64 -12.23
N LEU A 28 -13.52 -0.39 -12.34
CA LEU A 28 -12.78 0.27 -11.27
C LEU A 28 -13.73 1.01 -10.32
N SER A 29 -13.55 0.77 -9.03
CA SER A 29 -14.00 1.64 -7.95
C SER A 29 -12.80 2.40 -7.37
N TYR A 30 -13.04 3.54 -6.73
CA TYR A 30 -11.99 4.40 -6.19
C TYR A 30 -12.31 4.72 -4.76
N LYS A 31 -11.34 4.53 -3.86
CA LYS A 31 -11.56 4.75 -2.42
C LYS A 31 -10.24 5.08 -1.73
N THR A 32 -10.27 5.94 -0.73
CA THR A 32 -9.07 6.20 0.08
C THR A 32 -8.82 5.06 1.06
N LEU A 33 -7.55 4.69 1.26
CA LEU A 33 -7.13 3.72 2.27
C LEU A 33 -5.80 4.16 2.87
N ASP A 34 -5.79 4.38 4.18
CA ASP A 34 -4.58 4.40 4.99
C ASP A 34 -4.34 2.98 5.53
N ILE A 35 -3.30 2.31 5.04
CA ILE A 35 -3.02 0.91 5.43
C ILE A 35 -2.49 0.79 6.87
N GLU A 36 -2.15 1.90 7.54
CA GLU A 36 -1.71 1.90 8.94
C GLU A 36 -2.87 1.90 9.93
N VAL A 37 -4.09 2.16 9.46
CA VAL A 37 -5.32 2.12 10.26
C VAL A 37 -6.14 0.88 9.86
N ASP A 38 -6.86 0.29 10.82
CA ASP A 38 -7.74 -0.88 10.57
C ASP A 38 -8.62 -0.61 9.32
N PRO A 39 -8.46 -1.39 8.24
CA PRO A 39 -9.22 -1.18 7.01
C PRO A 39 -10.75 -1.26 7.18
N LYS A 40 -11.25 -2.02 8.17
CA LYS A 40 -12.69 -2.11 8.44
C LYS A 40 -13.27 -0.80 8.93
N THR A 41 -12.51 -0.03 9.70
CA THR A 41 -12.92 1.31 10.16
C THR A 41 -13.02 2.31 9.02
N GLN A 42 -12.38 1.99 7.88
CA GLN A 42 -12.40 2.77 6.64
C GLN A 42 -13.43 2.22 5.64
N GLY A 43 -14.26 1.26 6.05
CA GLY A 43 -15.35 0.65 5.27
C GLY A 43 -14.91 -0.41 4.27
N PHE A 44 -13.74 -1.03 4.46
CA PHE A 44 -13.34 -2.22 3.72
C PHE A 44 -13.79 -3.47 4.45
N GLU A 45 -14.24 -4.50 3.74
CA GLU A 45 -14.60 -5.77 4.36
C GLU A 45 -13.36 -6.66 4.47
N ALA A 46 -13.29 -7.44 5.56
CA ALA A 46 -12.23 -8.42 5.73
C ALA A 46 -12.43 -9.59 4.76
N ASN A 47 -11.32 -10.20 4.33
CA ASN A 47 -11.28 -11.36 3.45
C ASN A 47 -12.02 -11.16 2.11
N GLN A 48 -12.08 -9.93 1.62
CA GLN A 48 -12.87 -9.55 0.44
C GLN A 48 -12.05 -9.62 -0.86
N TYR A 49 -10.72 -9.52 -0.80
CA TYR A 49 -9.88 -9.38 -1.98
C TYR A 49 -9.12 -10.67 -2.29
N ASP A 50 -9.32 -11.24 -3.49
CA ASP A 50 -8.52 -12.38 -3.97
C ASP A 50 -7.07 -11.98 -4.26
N VAL A 51 -6.85 -10.74 -4.69
CA VAL A 51 -5.54 -10.19 -5.02
C VAL A 51 -5.41 -8.78 -4.46
N ILE A 52 -4.30 -8.53 -3.73
CA ILE A 52 -3.88 -7.19 -3.34
C ILE A 52 -2.56 -6.87 -4.05
N ILE A 53 -2.51 -5.70 -4.66
CA ILE A 53 -1.30 -5.18 -5.32
C ILE A 53 -0.78 -4.02 -4.48
N ALA A 54 0.46 -4.14 -4.00
CA ALA A 54 1.14 -3.08 -3.28
C ALA A 54 2.48 -2.78 -3.97
N ALA A 55 2.54 -1.64 -4.65
CA ALA A 55 3.71 -1.25 -5.46
C ALA A 55 4.38 -0.02 -4.84
N ASN A 56 5.56 -0.21 -4.26
CA ASN A 56 6.38 0.82 -3.62
C ASN A 56 5.61 1.68 -2.61
N VAL A 57 4.91 1.03 -1.69
CA VAL A 57 4.03 1.71 -0.72
C VAL A 57 4.18 1.20 0.71
N LEU A 58 4.33 -0.12 0.92
CA LEU A 58 4.32 -0.67 2.28
C LEU A 58 5.55 -0.26 3.09
N HIS A 59 6.66 0.10 2.45
CA HIS A 59 7.84 0.61 3.17
C HIS A 59 7.59 1.97 3.84
N ALA A 60 6.59 2.73 3.37
CA ALA A 60 6.30 4.09 3.85
C ALA A 60 5.38 4.13 5.08
N THR A 61 5.40 3.07 5.90
CA THR A 61 4.59 2.92 7.12
C THR A 61 5.45 2.82 8.37
N THR A 62 4.85 3.06 9.54
CA THR A 62 5.50 3.02 10.85
C THR A 62 5.96 1.62 11.25
N ASP A 63 5.07 0.63 11.18
CA ASP A 63 5.32 -0.76 11.59
C ASP A 63 4.94 -1.74 10.48
N MET A 64 5.92 -2.49 9.97
CA MET A 64 5.72 -3.42 8.87
C MET A 64 4.84 -4.62 9.24
N LYS A 65 4.89 -5.09 10.50
CA LYS A 65 4.09 -6.23 10.96
C LYS A 65 2.61 -5.84 11.04
N GLN A 66 2.31 -4.67 11.59
CA GLN A 66 0.95 -4.12 11.61
C GLN A 66 0.45 -3.90 10.19
N THR A 67 1.25 -3.26 9.34
CA THR A 67 0.91 -3.01 7.93
C THR A 67 0.54 -4.32 7.21
N LEU A 68 1.39 -5.34 7.31
CA LEU A 68 1.12 -6.66 6.71
C LEU A 68 -0.07 -7.38 7.35
N SER A 69 -0.36 -7.13 8.63
CA SER A 69 -1.55 -7.68 9.29
C SER A 69 -2.84 -7.10 8.70
N HIS A 70 -2.89 -5.80 8.42
CA HIS A 70 -4.02 -5.15 7.75
C HIS A 70 -4.16 -5.60 6.30
N VAL A 71 -3.04 -5.78 5.57
CA VAL A 71 -3.05 -6.39 4.23
C VAL A 71 -3.62 -7.82 4.29
N ARG A 72 -3.18 -8.64 5.25
CA ARG A 72 -3.68 -10.00 5.41
C ARG A 72 -5.16 -10.02 5.75
N GLU A 73 -5.65 -9.09 6.56
CA GLU A 73 -7.06 -8.98 6.92
C GLU A 73 -7.96 -8.70 5.71
N LEU A 74 -7.46 -7.95 4.72
CA LEU A 74 -8.19 -7.69 3.47
C LEU A 74 -8.19 -8.88 2.51
N LEU A 75 -7.15 -9.72 2.54
CA LEU A 75 -7.03 -10.88 1.64
C LEU A 75 -8.02 -11.99 1.98
N ALA A 76 -8.71 -12.49 0.96
CA ALA A 76 -9.49 -13.72 1.05
C ALA A 76 -8.61 -14.92 1.42
N ASP A 77 -9.23 -16.00 1.90
CA ASP A 77 -8.51 -17.26 2.13
C ASP A 77 -7.98 -17.83 0.81
N GLY A 78 -6.66 -18.05 0.75
CA GLY A 78 -5.96 -18.42 -0.49
C GLY A 78 -5.65 -17.25 -1.41
N GLY A 79 -5.97 -16.02 -1.01
CA GLY A 79 -5.65 -14.80 -1.76
C GLY A 79 -4.15 -14.51 -1.84
N MET A 80 -3.77 -13.63 -2.77
CA MET A 80 -2.38 -13.33 -3.10
C MET A 80 -2.04 -11.85 -2.88
N LEU A 81 -0.95 -11.60 -2.16
CA LEU A 81 -0.26 -10.31 -2.16
C LEU A 81 0.78 -10.29 -3.30
N VAL A 82 0.63 -9.35 -4.22
CA VAL A 82 1.64 -8.99 -5.22
C VAL A 82 2.37 -7.75 -4.72
N LEU A 83 3.57 -7.94 -4.19
CA LEU A 83 4.43 -6.89 -3.66
C LEU A 83 5.51 -6.52 -4.68
N TYR A 84 5.56 -5.25 -5.07
CA TYR A 84 6.67 -4.68 -5.84
C TYR A 84 7.42 -3.69 -4.97
N GLU A 85 8.68 -3.99 -4.64
CA GLU A 85 9.48 -3.16 -3.74
C GLU A 85 10.95 -3.01 -4.11
N GLY A 86 11.51 -1.87 -3.71
CA GLY A 86 12.96 -1.69 -3.65
C GLY A 86 13.55 -2.50 -2.50
N THR A 87 14.70 -3.14 -2.74
CA THR A 87 15.34 -4.05 -1.76
C THR A 87 16.75 -3.63 -1.35
N ALA A 88 17.19 -2.46 -1.80
CA ALA A 88 18.52 -1.93 -1.54
C ALA A 88 18.49 -0.41 -1.38
N LYS A 89 19.42 0.11 -0.57
CA LYS A 89 19.63 1.55 -0.43
C LYS A 89 20.09 2.12 -1.77
N THR A 90 19.46 3.19 -2.22
CA THR A 90 19.92 3.90 -3.43
C THR A 90 19.89 5.40 -3.18
N ARG A 91 21.02 6.05 -3.44
CA ARG A 91 21.18 7.49 -3.18
C ARG A 91 20.20 8.35 -3.96
N TRP A 92 19.86 7.95 -5.18
CA TRP A 92 18.90 8.70 -5.99
C TRP A 92 17.49 8.63 -5.38
N ALA A 93 17.08 7.49 -4.81
CA ALA A 93 15.79 7.37 -4.14
C ALA A 93 15.76 8.21 -2.88
N ASP A 94 16.85 8.23 -2.11
CA ASP A 94 16.99 9.10 -0.93
C ASP A 94 16.84 10.59 -1.29
N LEU A 95 17.39 11.01 -2.42
CA LEU A 95 17.30 12.40 -2.90
C LEU A 95 15.93 12.79 -3.48
N VAL A 96 15.04 11.82 -3.72
CA VAL A 96 13.70 12.07 -4.29
C VAL A 96 12.62 11.77 -3.25
N PHE A 97 12.56 10.51 -2.81
CA PHE A 97 11.55 10.03 -1.88
C PHE A 97 11.95 10.25 -0.42
N GLY A 98 13.25 10.27 -0.11
CA GLY A 98 13.75 10.62 1.23
C GLY A 98 13.48 12.07 1.65
N LEU A 99 12.90 12.89 0.77
CA LEU A 99 12.38 14.22 1.11
C LEU A 99 10.94 14.18 1.65
N LEU A 100 10.25 13.02 1.52
CA LEU A 100 8.88 12.82 1.96
C LEU A 100 8.87 12.18 3.35
N GLU A 101 7.93 12.61 4.21
CA GLU A 101 7.77 12.11 5.58
C GLU A 101 7.63 10.58 5.62
N GLY A 102 6.87 10.00 4.68
CA GLY A 102 6.66 8.56 4.59
C GLY A 102 7.95 7.73 4.51
N TRP A 103 9.02 8.26 3.92
CA TRP A 103 10.30 7.54 3.79
C TRP A 103 10.99 7.29 5.12
N TRP A 104 10.73 8.14 6.12
CA TRP A 104 11.36 8.06 7.45
C TRP A 104 10.36 7.73 8.56
N LYS A 105 9.17 7.24 8.18
CA LYS A 105 8.06 6.99 9.12
C LYS A 105 8.29 5.75 10.02
N PHE A 106 9.17 4.84 9.61
CA PHE A 106 9.40 3.58 10.30
C PHE A 106 9.85 3.75 11.76
N SER A 107 9.33 2.92 12.65
CA SER A 107 9.68 2.90 14.08
C SER A 107 9.91 1.49 14.64
N ASP A 108 9.77 0.47 13.79
CA ASP A 108 10.07 -0.94 14.06
C ASP A 108 11.58 -1.24 13.92
N TYR A 109 12.40 -0.55 14.73
CA TYR A 109 13.86 -0.54 14.61
C TYR A 109 14.55 -1.90 14.74
N GLU A 110 13.90 -2.88 15.39
CA GLU A 110 14.38 -4.27 15.42
C GLU A 110 14.40 -4.91 14.02
N LEU A 111 13.47 -4.52 13.14
CA LEU A 111 13.37 -4.97 11.76
C LEU A 111 14.04 -3.99 10.79
N ARG A 112 13.78 -2.69 10.96
CA ARG A 112 14.25 -1.60 10.10
C ARG A 112 15.08 -0.61 10.93
N PRO A 113 16.36 -0.92 11.22
CA PRO A 113 17.15 -0.13 12.17
C PRO A 113 17.51 1.27 11.64
N ASP A 114 17.68 1.43 10.33
CA ASP A 114 18.24 2.66 9.76
C ASP A 114 17.70 3.02 8.36
N TYR A 115 16.73 2.28 7.83
CA TYR A 115 16.24 2.47 6.46
C TYR A 115 14.86 1.83 6.24
N PRO A 116 13.97 2.43 5.42
CA PRO A 116 12.59 1.95 5.27
C PRO A 116 12.47 0.63 4.48
N LEU A 117 13.43 0.34 3.58
CA LEU A 117 13.40 -0.84 2.71
C LEU A 117 13.98 -2.08 3.40
N LEU A 118 13.29 -3.21 3.23
CA LEU A 118 13.80 -4.52 3.64
C LEU A 118 14.83 -5.04 2.64
N ARG A 119 15.87 -5.70 3.16
CA ARG A 119 16.89 -6.37 2.34
C ARG A 119 16.37 -7.74 1.88
N ARG A 120 16.83 -8.18 0.70
CA ARG A 120 16.57 -9.52 0.18
C ARG A 120 17.36 -10.59 0.93
#